data_AF-A0A6S7KAW9-F1
#
_entry.id   AF-A0A6S7KAW9-F1
#
_cell.length_a   1.000
_cell.length_b   1.000
_cell.length_c   1.000
_cell.angle_alpha   90.00
_cell.angle_beta   90.00
_cell.angle_gamma   90.00
#
_symmetry.space_group_name_H-M   'P 1'
#
loop_
_entity.id
_entity.type
_entity.pdbx_description
1 polymer ?
#
loop_
_entity_poly.entity_id
_entity_poly.type
_entity_poly.pdbx_seq_one_letter_code
_entity_poly.pdbx_strand_id
1 'polypeptide(L)'
;MDFSKDFDKVCHNKLLAKLNFYGARSDILHWISCFLDSRQQCVAVDGEQSPYPPVLSDVPQGSVIGPILFLVYINDLPEYVQSNVHLFADDTIMYLAIHSEDQCAQLQSDLDNLQSWENDWLMEFNPDKCEVLRVTRKKSMIHHDYTLHGKVL
;
A
#
# COMPACT_ATOMS: atom_id res chain seq x y z
N MET A 1 3.47 3.83 -8.54
CA MET A 1 3.28 4.31 -7.17
C MET A 1 3.88 3.27 -6.25
N ASP A 2 4.59 3.69 -5.21
CA ASP A 2 5.39 2.84 -4.31
C ASP A 2 4.99 3.12 -2.87
N PHE A 3 4.88 2.09 -2.03
CA PHE A 3 4.59 2.25 -0.61
C PHE A 3 5.86 2.50 0.21
N SER A 4 5.78 3.46 1.13
CA SER A 4 6.84 3.73 2.10
C SER A 4 6.87 2.66 3.19
N LYS A 5 7.88 1.77 3.18
CA LYS A 5 8.06 0.70 4.18
C LYS A 5 6.82 -0.20 4.28
N ASP A 6 6.39 -0.66 3.12
CA ASP A 6 5.23 -1.52 2.86
C ASP A 6 4.99 -2.63 3.91
N PHE A 7 5.97 -3.52 4.12
CA PHE A 7 5.82 -4.65 5.06
C PHE A 7 5.77 -4.19 6.51
N ASP A 8 6.47 -3.11 6.88
CA ASP A 8 6.62 -2.63 8.26
C ASP A 8 5.38 -1.89 8.76
N LYS A 9 4.52 -1.41 7.86
CA LYS A 9 3.34 -0.60 8.18
C LYS A 9 2.05 -1.40 8.36
N VAL A 10 2.08 -2.69 8.08
CA VAL A 10 0.89 -3.53 8.20
C VAL A 10 0.40 -3.59 9.64
N CYS A 11 -0.73 -2.94 9.91
CA CYS A 11 -1.35 -2.96 11.23
C CYS A 11 -2.02 -4.30 11.50
N HIS A 12 -1.57 -5.01 12.54
CA HIS A 12 -2.03 -6.37 12.84
C HIS A 12 -3.55 -6.45 13.02
N ASN A 13 -4.16 -5.52 13.76
CA ASN A 13 -5.60 -5.50 14.00
C ASN A 13 -6.42 -5.30 12.71
N LYS A 14 -5.96 -4.41 11.83
CA LYS A 14 -6.61 -4.15 10.53
C LYS A 14 -6.47 -5.33 9.59
N LEU A 15 -5.30 -5.99 9.58
CA LEU A 15 -5.05 -7.19 8.81
C LEU A 15 -5.98 -8.33 9.26
N LEU A 16 -6.11 -8.56 10.57
CA LEU A 16 -7.03 -9.56 11.11
C LEU A 16 -8.49 -9.25 10.76
N ALA A 17 -8.89 -7.97 10.75
CA ALA A 17 -10.21 -7.56 10.30
C ALA A 17 -10.45 -7.88 8.81
N LYS A 18 -9.48 -7.60 7.92
CA LYS A 18 -9.56 -7.96 6.50
C LYS A 18 -9.63 -9.47 6.29
N LEU A 19 -8.78 -10.24 6.97
CA LEU A 19 -8.81 -11.70 6.91
C LEU A 19 -10.18 -12.26 7.32
N ASN A 20 -10.76 -11.73 8.39
CA ASN A 20 -12.09 -12.11 8.83
C ASN A 20 -13.17 -11.74 7.80
N PHE A 21 -13.07 -10.55 7.21
CA PHE A 21 -13.96 -10.10 6.14
C PHE A 21 -13.89 -11.01 4.89
N TYR A 22 -12.68 -11.43 4.49
CA TYR A 22 -12.47 -12.37 3.39
C TYR A 22 -12.80 -13.83 3.73
N GLY A 23 -13.28 -14.11 4.96
CA GLY A 23 -13.82 -15.40 5.34
C GLY A 23 -12.84 -16.34 6.04
N ALA A 24 -11.66 -15.87 6.46
CA ALA A 24 -10.79 -16.64 7.35
C ALA A 24 -11.55 -16.97 8.64
N ARG A 25 -11.49 -18.24 9.06
CA ARG A 25 -12.23 -18.75 10.22
C ARG A 25 -11.41 -18.66 11.50
N SER A 26 -12.08 -18.84 12.65
CA SER A 26 -11.52 -18.62 13.99
C SER A 26 -10.14 -19.24 14.20
N ASP A 27 -9.93 -20.49 13.82
CA ASP A 27 -8.64 -21.18 14.06
C ASP A 27 -7.49 -20.57 13.25
N ILE A 28 -7.75 -20.24 11.97
CA ILE A 28 -6.75 -19.59 11.10
C ILE A 28 -6.47 -18.17 11.58
N LEU A 29 -7.50 -17.42 11.93
CA LEU A 29 -7.35 -16.06 12.47
C LEU A 29 -6.58 -16.05 13.78
N HIS A 30 -6.86 -17.01 14.67
CA HIS A 30 -6.15 -17.15 15.93
C HIS A 30 -4.68 -17.49 15.69
N TRP A 31 -4.40 -18.44 14.78
CA TRP A 31 -3.03 -18.78 14.41
C TRP A 31 -2.27 -17.59 13.82
N ILE A 32 -2.88 -16.83 12.90
CA ILE A 32 -2.26 -15.63 12.30
C ILE A 32 -2.05 -14.55 13.38
N SER A 33 -3.01 -14.36 14.29
CA SER A 33 -2.87 -13.44 15.41
C SER A 33 -1.67 -13.80 16.29
N CYS A 34 -1.54 -15.07 16.68
CA CYS A 34 -0.39 -15.56 17.43
C CYS A 34 0.93 -15.46 16.65
N PHE A 35 0.90 -15.60 15.33
CA PHE A 35 2.07 -15.41 14.47
C PHE A 35 2.55 -13.95 14.43
N LEU A 36 1.62 -12.99 14.54
CA LEU A 36 1.89 -11.56 14.55
C LEU A 36 2.22 -11.00 15.93
N ASP A 37 1.63 -11.56 16.99
CA ASP A 37 1.68 -11.03 18.34
C ASP A 37 3.04 -11.22 19.04
N SER A 38 3.30 -10.37 20.04
CA SER A 38 4.40 -10.48 21.00
C SER A 38 5.80 -10.59 20.38
N ARG A 39 5.98 -10.11 19.15
CA ARG A 39 7.28 -10.08 18.48
C ARG A 39 8.16 -8.96 19.02
N GLN A 40 9.46 -9.20 18.98
CA GLN A 40 10.50 -8.20 19.28
C GLN A 40 11.57 -8.25 18.20
N GLN A 41 12.19 -7.11 17.93
CA GLN A 41 13.30 -7.01 16.97
C GLN A 41 14.45 -6.22 17.58
N CYS A 42 15.69 -6.53 17.19
CA CYS A 42 16.87 -5.75 17.55
C CYS A 42 17.78 -5.59 16.33
N VAL A 43 18.64 -4.57 16.36
CA VAL A 43 19.68 -4.35 15.35
C VAL A 43 21.03 -4.72 15.97
N ALA A 44 21.80 -5.53 15.26
CA ALA A 44 23.15 -5.91 15.66
C ALA A 44 24.19 -5.32 14.69
N VAL A 45 25.16 -4.57 15.20
CA VAL A 45 26.25 -3.97 14.41
C VAL A 45 27.56 -4.17 15.15
N ASP A 46 28.57 -4.70 14.47
CA ASP A 46 29.93 -4.93 15.02
C ASP A 46 29.95 -5.70 16.36
N GLY A 47 28.99 -6.60 16.57
CA GLY A 47 28.88 -7.43 17.78
C GLY A 47 28.07 -6.79 18.93
N GLU A 48 27.67 -5.53 18.80
CA GLU A 48 26.80 -4.84 19.75
C GLU A 48 25.33 -4.97 19.32
N GLN A 49 24.40 -5.06 20.28
CA GLN A 49 22.97 -5.20 20.03
C GLN A 49 22.19 -4.01 20.58
N SER A 50 21.19 -3.55 19.84
CA SER A 50 20.19 -2.61 20.34
C SER A 50 19.27 -3.26 21.39
N PRO A 51 18.48 -2.47 22.12
CA PRO A 51 17.35 -2.99 22.88
C PRO A 51 16.37 -3.79 21.99
N TYR A 52 15.50 -4.58 22.63
CA TYR A 52 14.48 -5.43 22.01
C TYR A 52 13.07 -4.80 22.15
N PRO A 53 12.74 -3.73 21.41
CA PRO A 53 11.39 -3.19 21.43
C PRO A 53 10.37 -4.19 20.87
N PRO A 54 9.10 -4.13 21.33
CA PRO A 54 8.02 -4.88 20.72
C PRO A 54 7.74 -4.37 19.31
N VAL A 55 7.29 -5.26 18.43
CA VAL A 55 6.88 -4.93 17.08
C VAL A 55 5.36 -4.80 17.02
N LEU A 56 4.89 -3.58 16.72
CA LEU A 56 3.47 -3.21 16.81
C LEU A 56 2.76 -3.21 15.45
N SER A 57 3.52 -3.11 14.37
CA SER A 57 3.08 -3.20 12.99
C SER A 57 4.22 -3.82 12.20
N ASP A 58 3.87 -4.79 11.37
CA ASP A 58 4.75 -5.44 10.39
C ASP A 58 4.15 -6.79 9.98
N VAL A 59 4.69 -7.34 8.90
CA VAL A 59 4.64 -8.77 8.64
C VAL A 59 6.09 -9.27 8.53
N PRO A 60 6.45 -10.45 9.08
CA PRO A 60 7.84 -10.91 9.11
C PRO A 60 8.39 -11.09 7.70
N GLN A 61 9.36 -10.26 7.37
CA GLN A 61 10.13 -10.40 6.15
C GLN A 61 10.89 -11.73 6.19
N GLY A 62 10.88 -12.47 5.07
CA GLY A 62 11.45 -13.82 4.99
C GLY A 62 10.54 -14.95 5.45
N SER A 63 9.34 -14.64 5.96
CA SER A 63 8.31 -15.67 6.19
C SER A 63 7.57 -16.04 4.91
N VAL A 64 7.14 -17.29 4.79
CA VAL A 64 6.40 -17.78 3.61
C VAL A 64 5.02 -17.12 3.51
N ILE A 65 4.34 -16.91 4.65
CA ILE A 65 3.00 -16.31 4.67
C ILE A 65 3.04 -14.78 4.58
N GLY A 66 4.21 -14.18 4.81
CA GLY A 66 4.30 -12.72 4.93
C GLY A 66 3.83 -11.95 3.70
N PRO A 67 4.34 -12.29 2.51
CA PRO A 67 3.86 -11.71 1.25
C PRO A 67 2.34 -11.91 1.03
N ILE A 68 1.79 -13.05 1.44
CA ILE A 68 0.35 -13.32 1.29
C ILE A 68 -0.47 -12.39 2.18
N LEU A 69 -0.05 -12.20 3.43
CA LEU A 69 -0.71 -11.29 4.37
C LEU A 69 -0.66 -9.84 3.87
N PHE A 70 0.47 -9.43 3.29
CA PHE A 70 0.59 -8.11 2.66
C PHE A 70 -0.36 -7.95 1.48
N LEU A 71 -0.42 -8.94 0.56
CA LEU A 71 -1.34 -8.91 -0.57
C LEU A 71 -2.80 -8.81 -0.10
N VAL A 72 -3.20 -9.60 0.90
CA VAL A 72 -4.54 -9.51 1.51
C VAL A 72 -4.78 -8.11 2.08
N TYR A 73 -3.75 -7.46 2.62
CA TYR A 73 -3.85 -6.12 3.18
C TYR A 73 -4.13 -5.05 2.14
N ILE A 74 -3.60 -5.17 0.92
CA ILE A 74 -3.77 -4.16 -0.14
C ILE A 74 -4.87 -4.51 -1.16
N ASN A 75 -5.46 -5.70 -1.08
CA ASN A 75 -6.30 -6.26 -2.13
C ASN A 75 -7.58 -5.47 -2.45
N ASP A 76 -8.11 -4.71 -1.49
CA ASP A 76 -9.30 -3.86 -1.65
C ASP A 76 -8.96 -2.46 -2.20
N LEU A 77 -7.69 -2.08 -2.31
CA LEU A 77 -7.28 -0.78 -2.84
C LEU A 77 -7.97 -0.40 -4.17
N PRO A 78 -8.09 -1.32 -5.16
CA PRO A 78 -8.76 -1.01 -6.42
C PRO A 78 -10.26 -0.69 -6.28
N GLU A 79 -10.89 -1.08 -5.16
CA GLU A 79 -12.31 -0.80 -4.91
C GLU A 79 -12.57 0.68 -4.56
N TYR A 80 -11.51 1.45 -4.25
CA TYR A 80 -11.58 2.85 -3.85
C TYR A 80 -11.37 3.84 -5.01
N VAL A 81 -11.18 3.34 -6.24
CA VAL A 81 -10.93 4.18 -7.42
C VAL A 81 -11.76 3.74 -8.61
N GLN A 82 -11.94 4.65 -9.57
CA GLN A 82 -12.61 4.34 -10.84
C GLN A 82 -11.63 3.98 -11.97
N SER A 83 -10.39 4.49 -11.88
CA SER A 83 -9.32 4.17 -12.82
C SER A 83 -8.88 2.72 -12.72
N ASN A 84 -8.21 2.22 -13.77
CA ASN A 84 -7.67 0.87 -13.74
C ASN A 84 -6.48 0.82 -12.80
N VAL A 85 -6.42 -0.21 -11.95
CA VAL A 85 -5.30 -0.44 -11.02
C VAL A 85 -4.74 -1.84 -11.21
N HIS A 86 -3.41 -1.90 -11.21
CA HIS A 86 -2.66 -3.14 -11.11
C HIS A 86 -1.77 -3.09 -9.88
N LEU A 87 -1.84 -4.15 -9.08
CA LEU A 87 -1.04 -4.35 -7.88
C LEU A 87 -0.02 -5.46 -8.15
N PHE A 88 1.23 -5.22 -7.80
CA PHE A 88 2.27 -6.22 -7.81
C PHE A 88 3.17 -6.04 -6.58
N ALA A 89 2.91 -6.82 -5.53
CA ALA A 89 3.51 -6.56 -4.22
C ALA A 89 3.33 -5.08 -3.83
N ASP A 90 4.40 -4.37 -3.53
CA ASP A 90 4.42 -2.96 -3.15
C ASP A 90 4.23 -1.98 -4.32
N ASP A 91 4.43 -2.45 -5.55
CA ASP A 91 4.21 -1.63 -6.74
C ASP A 91 2.72 -1.53 -7.09
N THR A 92 2.23 -0.30 -7.18
CA THR A 92 0.89 0.02 -7.65
C THR A 92 0.94 0.86 -8.91
N ILE A 93 0.29 0.40 -9.98
CA ILE A 93 0.11 1.14 -11.22
C ILE A 93 -1.36 1.52 -11.35
N MET A 94 -1.65 2.82 -11.40
CA MET A 94 -2.98 3.34 -11.71
C MET A 94 -2.93 4.05 -13.06
N TYR A 95 -3.90 3.77 -13.92
CA TYR A 95 -3.92 4.33 -15.27
C TYR A 95 -5.33 4.52 -15.83
N LEU A 96 -5.46 5.56 -16.65
CA LEU A 96 -6.69 5.95 -17.32
C LEU A 96 -6.39 6.48 -18.73
N ALA A 97 -7.25 6.16 -19.70
CA ALA A 97 -7.16 6.76 -21.03
C ALA A 97 -7.68 8.20 -21.00
N ILE A 98 -6.80 9.16 -21.31
CA ILE A 98 -7.13 10.59 -21.27
C ILE A 98 -7.52 11.10 -22.66
N HIS A 99 -8.71 11.67 -22.75
CA HIS A 99 -9.35 12.25 -23.93
C HIS A 99 -9.93 13.65 -23.66
N SER A 100 -10.23 13.98 -22.40
CA SER A 100 -10.69 15.29 -21.92
C SER A 100 -10.09 15.64 -20.55
N GLU A 101 -10.22 16.91 -20.16
CA GLU A 101 -9.83 17.40 -18.82
C GLU A 101 -10.62 16.72 -17.70
N ASP A 102 -11.86 16.29 -17.95
CA ASP A 102 -12.66 15.57 -16.96
C ASP A 102 -11.99 14.26 -16.52
N GLN A 103 -11.31 13.59 -17.44
CA GLN A 103 -10.58 12.36 -17.13
C GLN A 103 -9.27 12.66 -16.39
N CYS A 104 -8.66 13.83 -16.62
CA CYS A 104 -7.56 14.28 -15.78
C CYS A 104 -8.04 14.50 -14.34
N ALA A 105 -9.17 15.19 -14.18
CA ALA A 105 -9.77 15.43 -12.86
C ALA A 105 -10.19 14.12 -12.18
N GLN A 106 -10.70 13.13 -12.93
CA GLN A 106 -11.01 11.80 -12.40
C GLN A 106 -9.76 11.10 -11.86
N LEU A 107 -8.66 11.11 -12.61
CA LEU A 107 -7.43 10.45 -12.17
C LEU A 107 -6.82 11.14 -10.94
N GLN A 108 -6.94 12.47 -10.83
CA GLN A 108 -6.57 13.19 -9.60
C GLN A 108 -7.49 12.84 -8.43
N SER A 109 -8.80 12.78 -8.64
CA SER A 109 -9.77 12.35 -7.63
C SER A 109 -9.47 10.93 -7.13
N ASP A 110 -9.08 10.03 -8.03
CA ASP A 110 -8.65 8.68 -7.65
C ASP A 110 -7.36 8.70 -6.80
N LEU A 111 -6.38 9.58 -7.09
CA LEU A 111 -5.21 9.77 -6.22
C LEU A 111 -5.62 10.27 -4.82
N ASP A 112 -6.56 11.20 -4.74
CA ASP A 112 -7.06 11.74 -3.47
C ASP A 112 -7.82 10.67 -2.65
N ASN A 113 -8.56 9.80 -3.33
CA ASN A 113 -9.22 8.63 -2.72
C ASN A 113 -8.20 7.63 -2.20
N LEU A 114 -7.13 7.35 -2.96
CA LEU A 114 -6.03 6.49 -2.50
C LEU A 114 -5.29 7.09 -1.30
N GLN A 115 -5.12 8.42 -1.27
CA GLN A 115 -4.58 9.12 -0.10
C GLN A 115 -5.51 8.98 1.12
N SER A 116 -6.82 8.96 0.92
CA SER A 116 -7.76 8.69 2.01
C SER A 116 -7.68 7.23 2.47
N TRP A 117 -7.61 6.29 1.53
CA TRP A 117 -7.47 4.86 1.78
C TRP A 117 -6.21 4.52 2.59
N GLU A 118 -5.05 5.08 2.23
CA GLU A 118 -3.82 4.80 2.96
C GLU A 118 -3.92 5.28 4.42
N ASN A 119 -4.58 6.41 4.68
CA ASN A 119 -4.77 6.94 6.02
C ASN A 119 -5.67 6.01 6.85
N ASP A 120 -6.77 5.55 6.24
CA ASP A 120 -7.67 4.59 6.85
C ASP A 120 -6.96 3.26 7.15
N TRP A 121 -6.04 2.82 6.29
CA TRP A 121 -5.32 1.56 6.44
C TRP A 121 -3.93 1.69 7.07
N LEU A 122 -3.57 2.87 7.59
CA LEU A 122 -2.25 3.13 8.18
C LEU A 122 -1.07 2.76 7.25
N MET A 123 -1.30 2.86 5.94
CA MET A 123 -0.29 2.76 4.90
C MET A 123 0.19 4.17 4.55
N GLU A 124 1.22 4.26 3.72
CA GLU A 124 1.68 5.54 3.18
C GLU A 124 2.37 5.30 1.85
N PHE A 125 1.97 6.02 0.82
CA PHE A 125 2.71 6.10 -0.44
C PHE A 125 4.00 6.90 -0.27
N ASN A 126 4.93 6.74 -1.20
CA ASN A 126 6.14 7.53 -1.29
C ASN A 126 6.09 8.46 -2.51
N PRO A 127 5.69 9.74 -2.36
CA PRO A 127 5.66 10.69 -3.47
C PRO A 127 7.03 10.95 -4.11
N ASP A 128 8.15 10.62 -3.47
CA ASP A 128 9.49 10.74 -4.04
C ASP A 128 9.86 9.58 -4.99
N LYS A 129 9.11 8.49 -4.94
CA LYS A 129 9.25 7.33 -5.83
C LYS A 129 8.07 7.15 -6.79
N CYS A 130 7.06 8.00 -6.68
CA CYS A 130 5.93 8.01 -7.59
C CYS A 130 6.25 8.89 -8.80
N GLU A 131 5.95 8.38 -10.00
CA GLU A 131 6.27 9.04 -11.27
C GLU A 131 5.05 8.98 -12.20
N VAL A 132 4.80 10.07 -12.94
CA VAL A 132 3.73 10.12 -13.96
C VAL A 132 4.29 9.79 -15.34
N LEU A 133 3.82 8.69 -15.93
CA LEU A 133 4.11 8.32 -17.31
C LEU A 133 2.94 8.69 -18.24
N ARG A 134 3.18 9.61 -19.18
CA ARG A 134 2.21 9.98 -20.23
C ARG A 134 2.59 9.33 -21.56
N VAL A 135 1.70 8.51 -22.13
CA VAL A 135 1.93 7.82 -23.41
C VAL A 135 0.90 8.29 -24.45
N THR A 136 1.35 8.92 -25.54
CA THR A 136 0.47 9.41 -26.60
C THR A 136 1.15 9.47 -27.97
N ARG A 137 0.35 9.33 -29.04
CA ARG A 137 0.77 9.61 -30.42
C ARG A 137 0.28 10.97 -30.93
N LYS A 138 -0.53 11.69 -30.14
CA LYS A 138 -1.08 13.01 -30.53
C LYS A 138 0.01 14.08 -30.41
N LYS A 139 0.01 15.04 -31.35
CA LYS A 139 0.93 16.20 -31.31
C LYS A 139 0.53 17.25 -30.28
N SER A 140 -0.78 17.45 -30.06
CA SER A 140 -1.32 18.32 -29.01
C SER A 140 -1.76 17.47 -27.82
N MET A 141 -1.14 17.68 -26.67
CA MET A 141 -1.39 16.92 -25.44
C MET A 141 -2.19 17.77 -24.45
N ILE A 142 -3.06 17.11 -23.67
CA ILE A 142 -3.66 17.69 -22.47
C ILE A 142 -2.59 17.62 -21.37
N HIS A 143 -2.20 18.78 -20.83
CA HIS A 143 -1.23 18.88 -19.75
C HIS A 143 -1.97 19.04 -18.43
N HIS A 144 -1.75 18.10 -17.51
CA HIS A 144 -2.33 18.14 -16.17
C HIS A 144 -1.33 17.58 -15.17
N ASP A 145 -0.93 18.40 -14.21
CA ASP A 145 0.03 18.01 -13.19
C ASP A 145 -0.70 17.36 -12.03
N TYR A 146 -0.37 16.09 -11.77
CA TYR A 146 -0.99 15.31 -10.71
C TYR A 146 -0.25 15.53 -9.40
N THR A 147 -0.98 15.50 -8.30
CA THR A 147 -0.40 15.68 -6.96
C THR A 147 -0.76 14.53 -6.03
N LEU A 148 0.15 14.20 -5.13
CA LEU A 148 -0.01 13.25 -4.04
C LEU A 148 0.71 13.80 -2.82
N HIS A 149 0.04 13.81 -1.66
CA HIS A 149 0.54 14.45 -0.43
C HIS A 149 0.91 15.93 -0.62
N GLY A 150 0.22 16.62 -1.53
CA GLY A 150 0.52 18.02 -1.88
C GLY A 150 1.80 18.21 -2.71
N LYS A 151 2.49 17.14 -3.11
CA LYS A 151 3.65 17.17 -3.99
C LYS A 151 3.21 16.85 -5.43
N VAL A 152 3.76 17.57 -6.41
CA VAL A 152 3.59 17.23 -7.83
C VAL A 152 4.39 15.97 -8.17
N LEU A 153 3.74 15.02 -8.85
CA LEU A 153 4.30 13.75 -9.34
C LEU A 153 4.85 13.83 -10.77
#